data_AF-A0A7Y3XVS2-F1
#
_entry.id   AF-A0A7Y3XVS2-F1
#
_cell.length_a   1.000
_cell.length_b   1.000
_cell.length_c   1.000
_cell.angle_alpha   90.00
_cell.angle_beta   90.00
_cell.angle_gamma   90.00
#
_symmetry.space_group_name_H-M   'P 1'
#
loop_
_entity.id
_entity.type
_entity.pdbx_description
1 polymer ?
#
loop_
_entity_poly.entity_id
_entity_poly.type
_entity_poly.pdbx_seq_one_letter_code
_entity_poly.pdbx_strand_id
1 'polypeptide(L)'
;MKKNLALLSTITVVMLMVSCAPKVPYSNSVRDQYNLKTDEIKKLQFFVSNDILLQRGEQTAEEKNTDKTGKLVISSSASVEQVLIKKGTPGVCVDILDGNKIAVSFETDDKFIVFGDATGRGRYSLMASEWKDGRGKLDYGGRVYYAQPGSAATYVIIQMKKVKKFKKQARTVGGRKV
;
A
#
# COMPACT_ATOMS: atom_id res chain seq x y z
N MET A 1 27.36 -53.36 -38.93
CA MET A 1 27.36 -52.00 -39.54
C MET A 1 26.12 -51.24 -39.09
N LYS A 2 26.32 -49.97 -38.71
CA LYS A 2 25.32 -48.89 -38.45
C LYS A 2 24.51 -49.01 -37.13
N LYS A 3 24.89 -48.32 -36.04
CA LYS A 3 24.82 -46.87 -35.72
C LYS A 3 23.38 -46.32 -35.65
N ASN A 4 22.93 -46.00 -34.44
CA ASN A 4 22.43 -44.69 -33.97
C ASN A 4 21.33 -44.86 -32.91
N LEU A 5 21.52 -44.43 -31.65
CA LEU A 5 21.75 -43.08 -31.13
C LEU A 5 20.43 -42.36 -30.82
N ALA A 6 20.37 -41.86 -29.58
CA ALA A 6 19.55 -40.76 -29.07
C ALA A 6 18.33 -41.15 -28.21
N LEU A 7 18.65 -41.45 -26.96
CA LEU A 7 17.91 -41.00 -25.79
C LEU A 7 17.75 -39.47 -25.88
N LEU A 8 16.56 -38.92 -26.15
CA LEU A 8 16.35 -37.47 -26.05
C LEU A 8 14.94 -37.12 -25.53
N SER A 9 14.93 -36.79 -24.23
CA SER A 9 14.29 -35.62 -23.63
C SER A 9 12.90 -35.22 -24.14
N THR A 10 11.88 -35.50 -23.33
CA THR A 10 10.62 -34.74 -23.36
C THR A 10 10.48 -33.98 -22.05
N ILE A 11 11.29 -32.92 -21.88
CA ILE A 11 11.04 -31.90 -20.86
C ILE A 11 9.81 -31.12 -21.33
N THR A 12 8.64 -31.52 -20.83
CA THR A 12 7.41 -30.73 -20.94
C THR A 12 7.58 -29.49 -20.04
N VAL A 13 8.10 -28.41 -20.61
CA VAL A 13 8.10 -27.09 -19.97
C VAL A 13 6.64 -26.64 -19.87
N VAL A 14 6.00 -26.90 -18.73
CA VAL A 14 4.75 -26.24 -18.35
C VAL A 14 5.09 -24.79 -18.07
N MET A 15 4.98 -23.96 -19.11
CA MET A 15 5.11 -22.52 -19.02
C MET A 15 3.91 -22.00 -18.22
N LEU A 16 4.06 -21.97 -16.90
CA LEU A 16 3.10 -21.32 -16.01
C LEU A 16 3.04 -19.85 -16.41
N MET A 17 2.00 -19.47 -17.17
CA MET A 17 1.69 -18.08 -17.45
C MET A 17 1.26 -17.43 -16.13
N VAL A 18 2.24 -16.92 -15.38
CA VAL A 18 2.01 -16.06 -14.22
C VAL A 18 1.46 -14.74 -14.77
N SER A 19 0.14 -14.67 -14.93
CA SER A 19 -0.54 -13.41 -15.23
C SER A 19 -0.46 -12.52 -13.99
N CYS A 20 0.58 -11.69 -13.92
CA CYS A 20 0.63 -10.60 -12.95
C CYS A 20 -0.50 -9.63 -13.25
N ALA A 21 -1.46 -9.51 -12.32
CA ALA A 21 -2.51 -8.51 -12.42
C ALA A 21 -1.89 -7.10 -12.53
N PRO A 22 -2.32 -6.26 -13.49
CA PRO A 22 -1.78 -4.91 -13.63
C PRO A 22 -2.01 -4.11 -12.34
N LYS A 23 -0.92 -3.50 -11.85
CA LYS A 23 -0.90 -2.60 -10.70
C LYS A 23 -1.00 -1.17 -11.20
N VAL A 24 -1.95 -0.40 -10.68
CA VAL A 24 -2.14 1.01 -11.06
C VAL A 24 -2.19 1.90 -9.81
N PRO A 25 -1.60 3.11 -9.84
CA PRO A 25 -1.79 4.08 -8.77
C PRO A 25 -3.26 4.40 -8.60
N TYR A 26 -3.75 4.45 -7.36
CA TYR A 26 -5.11 4.90 -7.10
C TYR A 26 -5.20 6.42 -7.25
N SER A 27 -6.25 6.90 -7.90
CA SER A 27 -6.51 8.31 -8.16
C SER A 27 -8.00 8.54 -8.36
N ASN A 28 -8.43 9.81 -8.37
CA ASN A 28 -9.79 10.17 -8.76
C ASN A 28 -10.10 9.70 -10.20
N SER A 29 -9.15 9.84 -11.12
CA SER A 29 -9.35 9.37 -12.50
C SER A 29 -9.64 7.87 -12.57
N VAL A 30 -8.98 7.06 -11.73
CA VAL A 30 -9.28 5.62 -11.62
C VAL A 30 -10.67 5.41 -11.02
N ARG A 31 -11.02 6.14 -9.97
CA ARG A 31 -12.36 6.09 -9.36
C ARG A 31 -13.46 6.40 -10.37
N ASP A 32 -13.31 7.48 -11.11
CA ASP A 32 -14.29 7.96 -12.08
C ASP A 32 -14.37 7.05 -13.31
N GLN A 33 -13.23 6.62 -13.84
CA GLN A 33 -13.16 5.72 -15.00
C GLN A 33 -13.93 4.42 -14.78
N TYR A 34 -13.92 3.89 -13.55
CA TYR A 34 -14.59 2.64 -13.21
C TYR A 34 -15.88 2.85 -12.39
N ASN A 35 -16.31 4.11 -12.20
CA ASN A 35 -17.48 4.48 -11.41
C ASN A 35 -17.54 3.80 -10.02
N LEU A 36 -16.39 3.78 -9.33
CA LEU A 36 -16.25 3.07 -8.06
C LEU A 36 -17.03 3.78 -6.94
N LYS A 37 -18.00 3.07 -6.37
CA LYS A 37 -18.77 3.53 -5.20
C LYS A 37 -17.98 3.35 -3.91
N THR A 38 -18.38 4.05 -2.86
CA THR A 38 -17.75 3.98 -1.53
C THR A 38 -17.57 2.55 -1.02
N ASP A 39 -18.62 1.74 -1.08
CA ASP A 39 -18.57 0.34 -0.61
C ASP A 39 -17.67 -0.56 -1.47
N GLU A 40 -17.46 -0.20 -2.74
CA GLU A 40 -16.56 -0.92 -3.63
C GLU A 40 -15.11 -0.54 -3.36
N ILE A 41 -14.84 0.74 -3.08
CA ILE A 41 -13.52 1.24 -2.68
C ILE A 41 -13.07 0.58 -1.38
N LYS A 42 -13.95 0.46 -0.38
CA LYS A 42 -13.65 -0.24 0.88
C LYS A 42 -13.34 -1.73 0.71
N LYS A 43 -13.74 -2.34 -0.41
CA LYS A 43 -13.43 -3.74 -0.77
C LYS A 43 -12.15 -3.90 -1.58
N LEU A 44 -11.52 -2.80 -2.01
CA LEU A 44 -10.26 -2.86 -2.74
C LEU A 44 -9.10 -3.18 -1.79
N GLN A 45 -8.18 -4.02 -2.26
CA GLN A 45 -6.87 -4.16 -1.63
C GLN A 45 -5.94 -3.06 -2.15
N PHE A 46 -5.44 -2.24 -1.24
CA PHE A 46 -4.42 -1.23 -1.51
C PHE A 46 -3.03 -1.78 -1.18
N PHE A 47 -2.01 -1.22 -1.81
CA PHE A 47 -0.61 -1.54 -1.57
C PHE A 47 0.22 -0.27 -1.57
N VAL A 48 1.20 -0.16 -0.68
CA VAL A 48 2.13 0.98 -0.68
C VAL A 48 3.18 0.85 -1.78
N SER A 49 3.48 1.95 -2.48
CA SER A 49 4.45 1.99 -3.58
C SER A 49 5.90 1.89 -3.11
N ASN A 50 6.18 2.37 -1.90
CA ASN A 50 7.48 2.52 -1.26
C ASN A 50 7.34 2.17 0.22
N ASP A 51 8.47 1.97 0.90
CA ASP A 51 8.49 1.80 2.35
C ASP A 51 7.99 3.08 3.04
N ILE A 52 7.22 2.92 4.12
CA ILE A 52 6.85 3.99 5.04
C ILE A 52 7.50 3.66 6.37
N LEU A 53 8.39 4.53 6.82
CA LEU A 53 8.99 4.46 8.15
C LEU A 53 8.38 5.55 9.01
N LEU A 54 7.59 5.15 10.00
CA LEU A 54 7.06 6.02 11.03
C LEU A 54 7.98 5.96 12.26
N GLN A 55 8.25 7.10 12.87
CA GLN A 55 9.00 7.16 14.13
C GLN A 55 8.29 8.04 15.14
N ARG A 56 8.29 7.61 16.40
CA ARG A 56 7.89 8.41 17.55
C ARG A 56 9.01 8.32 18.59
N GLY A 57 9.50 9.47 19.05
CA GLY A 57 10.41 9.54 20.19
C GLY A 57 9.62 9.81 21.46
N GLU A 58 9.89 9.06 22.51
CA GLU A 58 9.44 9.36 23.86
C GLU A 58 10.67 9.63 24.73
N GLN A 59 10.70 10.81 25.38
CA GLN A 59 11.62 11.04 26.49
C GLN A 59 11.14 10.16 27.65
N THR A 60 11.88 9.10 27.93
CA THR A 60 11.72 8.35 29.18
C THR A 60 12.51 9.07 30.28
N ALA A 61 11.98 8.99 31.51
CA ALA A 61 12.30 9.86 32.64
C ALA A 61 13.81 10.14 32.84
N GLU A 62 14.11 11.36 33.32
CA GLU A 62 15.42 11.66 33.89
C GLU A 62 15.55 10.94 35.23
N GLU A 63 16.44 9.95 35.30
CA GLU A 63 16.81 9.33 36.57
C GLU A 63 17.94 10.13 37.20
N LYS A 64 17.71 10.58 38.44
CA LYS A 64 18.70 11.24 39.29
C LYS A 64 19.18 10.24 40.32
N ASN A 65 20.46 9.88 40.25
CA ASN A 65 21.11 9.03 41.25
C ASN A 65 22.38 9.70 41.77
N THR A 66 22.84 9.27 42.93
CA THR A 66 24.15 9.65 43.45
C THR A 66 25.05 8.44 43.40
N ASP A 67 26.19 8.55 42.74
CA ASP A 67 27.14 7.44 42.67
C ASP A 67 27.82 7.19 44.03
N LYS A 68 28.60 6.10 44.13
CA LYS A 68 29.33 5.72 45.36
C LYS A 68 30.37 6.77 45.80
N THR A 69 30.65 7.78 44.97
CA THR A 69 31.58 8.88 45.25
C THR A 69 30.87 10.19 45.60
N GLY A 70 29.54 10.19 45.70
CA GLY A 70 28.75 11.37 46.05
C GLY A 70 28.45 12.29 44.86
N LYS A 71 28.72 11.88 43.62
CA LYS A 71 28.42 12.69 42.44
C LYS A 71 26.98 12.48 41.98
N LEU A 72 26.30 13.57 41.67
CA LEU A 72 25.00 13.54 41.01
C LEU A 72 25.17 13.02 39.58
N VAL A 73 24.51 11.91 39.27
CA VAL A 73 24.41 11.31 37.94
C VAL A 73 22.98 11.52 37.45
N ILE A 74 22.86 12.16 36.28
CA ILE A 74 21.60 12.33 35.56
C ILE A 74 21.69 11.40 34.34
N SER A 75 20.88 10.36 34.31
CA SER A 75 20.72 9.49 33.13
C SER A 75 19.41 9.80 32.44
N SER A 76 19.49 10.24 31.17
CA SER A 76 18.33 10.30 30.29
C SER A 76 18.27 9.02 29.46
N SER A 77 17.09 8.41 29.40
CA SER A 77 16.82 7.35 28.43
C SER A 77 15.88 7.92 27.38
N ALA A 78 16.23 7.78 26.10
CA ALA A 78 15.33 8.11 25.00
C ALA A 78 14.95 6.81 24.32
N SER A 79 13.65 6.53 24.25
CA SER A 79 13.13 5.42 23.45
C SER A 79 12.60 5.95 22.13
N VAL A 80 12.95 5.28 21.04
CA VAL A 80 12.43 5.58 19.71
C VAL A 80 11.61 4.38 19.27
N GLU A 81 10.31 4.57 19.16
CA GLU A 81 9.43 3.59 18.54
C GLU A 81 9.44 3.77 17.03
N GLN A 82 9.52 2.67 16.29
CA GLN A 82 9.49 2.66 14.83
C GLN A 82 8.44 1.68 14.31
N VAL A 83 7.69 2.12 13.30
CA VAL A 83 6.79 1.26 12.54
C VAL A 83 7.23 1.28 11.08
N LEU A 84 7.58 0.11 10.54
CA LEU A 84 7.98 -0.05 9.14
C LEU A 84 6.87 -0.75 8.36
N ILE A 85 6.25 -0.03 7.43
CA ILE A 85 5.32 -0.58 6.45
C ILE A 85 6.08 -0.75 5.15
N LYS A 86 6.48 -1.97 4.83
CA LYS A 86 7.27 -2.28 3.63
C LYS A 86 6.47 -2.02 2.35
N LYS A 87 7.19 -1.72 1.27
CA LYS A 87 6.64 -1.67 -0.08
C LYS A 87 5.83 -2.92 -0.39
N GLY A 88 4.63 -2.72 -0.92
CA GLY A 88 3.73 -3.81 -1.26
C GLY A 88 2.99 -4.44 -0.07
N THR A 89 3.09 -3.87 1.15
CA THR A 89 2.21 -4.29 2.25
C THR A 89 0.75 -4.04 1.87
N PRO A 90 -0.12 -5.07 1.98
CA PRO A 90 -1.54 -4.94 1.70
C PRO A 90 -2.22 -4.09 2.78
N GLY A 91 -3.09 -3.18 2.38
CA GLY A 91 -3.92 -2.39 3.27
C GLY A 91 -5.36 -2.28 2.80
N VAL A 92 -6.27 -2.02 3.74
CA VAL A 92 -7.72 -1.92 3.53
C VAL A 92 -8.17 -0.49 3.79
N CYS A 93 -9.05 0.02 2.93
CA CYS A 93 -9.66 1.34 3.15
C CYS A 93 -10.70 1.25 4.28
N VAL A 94 -10.36 1.82 5.43
CA VAL A 94 -11.23 1.86 6.61
C VAL A 94 -12.22 3.03 6.51
N ASP A 95 -11.80 4.12 5.87
CA ASP A 95 -12.67 5.29 5.67
C ASP A 95 -12.40 6.09 4.39
N ILE A 96 -13.44 6.79 3.92
CA ILE A 96 -13.36 7.75 2.82
C ILE A 96 -13.60 9.13 3.40
N LEU A 97 -12.62 10.00 3.25
CA LEU A 97 -12.61 11.35 3.83
C LEU A 97 -12.88 12.40 2.76
N ASP A 98 -13.33 13.57 3.19
CA ASP A 98 -13.57 14.70 2.28
C ASP A 98 -12.29 15.15 1.56
N GLY A 99 -12.47 15.77 0.39
CA GLY A 99 -11.38 16.36 -0.38
C GLY A 99 -10.38 15.33 -0.91
N ASN A 100 -10.89 14.26 -1.54
CA ASN A 100 -10.11 13.23 -2.25
C ASN A 100 -9.09 12.53 -1.36
N LYS A 101 -9.56 12.06 -0.20
CA LYS A 101 -8.75 11.37 0.80
C LYS A 101 -9.39 10.04 1.18
N ILE A 102 -8.56 9.05 1.49
CA ILE A 102 -8.97 7.79 2.11
C ILE A 102 -8.04 7.48 3.28
N ALA A 103 -8.58 6.83 4.29
CA ALA A 103 -7.81 6.22 5.37
C ALA A 103 -7.58 4.75 5.02
N VAL A 104 -6.31 4.33 4.99
CA VAL A 104 -5.91 2.95 4.71
C VAL A 104 -5.17 2.38 5.91
N SER A 105 -5.68 1.28 6.46
CA SER A 105 -5.00 0.50 7.50
C SER A 105 -4.15 -0.60 6.89
N PHE A 106 -2.96 -0.83 7.45
CA PHE A 106 -2.03 -1.90 7.06
C PHE A 106 -1.82 -2.95 8.16
N GLU A 107 -2.51 -2.81 9.29
CA GLU A 107 -2.43 -3.76 10.41
C GLU A 107 -3.77 -3.93 11.14
N THR A 108 -4.29 -2.88 11.78
CA THR A 108 -5.51 -2.89 12.61
C THR A 108 -6.34 -1.65 12.31
N ASP A 109 -7.67 -1.74 12.40
CA ASP A 109 -8.58 -0.71 11.87
C ASP A 109 -8.39 0.68 12.50
N ASP A 110 -7.91 0.75 13.75
CA ASP A 110 -7.59 1.99 14.48
C ASP A 110 -6.26 2.63 14.05
N LYS A 111 -5.41 1.89 13.32
CA LYS A 111 -4.09 2.33 12.84
C LYS A 111 -4.10 2.45 11.33
N PHE A 112 -4.33 3.68 10.86
CA PHE A 112 -4.42 3.98 9.43
C PHE A 112 -3.55 5.16 9.05
N ILE A 113 -3.17 5.21 7.77
CA ILE A 113 -2.51 6.36 7.15
C ILE A 113 -3.48 6.96 6.15
N VAL A 114 -3.57 8.29 6.16
CA VAL A 114 -4.36 9.02 5.18
C VAL A 114 -3.57 9.16 3.88
N PHE A 115 -4.18 8.74 2.78
CA PHE A 115 -3.68 8.99 1.44
C PHE A 115 -4.66 9.86 0.68
N GLY A 116 -4.15 10.78 -0.12
CA GLY A 116 -5.01 11.65 -0.89
C GLY A 116 -4.30 12.44 -1.95
N ASP A 117 -5.07 13.27 -2.63
CA ASP A 117 -4.58 14.11 -3.70
C ASP A 117 -5.12 15.53 -3.55
N ALA A 118 -4.24 16.43 -3.11
CA ALA A 118 -4.55 17.84 -2.93
C ALA A 118 -4.88 18.56 -4.26
N THR A 119 -4.44 18.02 -5.40
CA THR A 119 -4.66 18.63 -6.73
C THR A 119 -5.95 18.15 -7.40
N GLY A 120 -6.51 17.03 -6.94
CA GLY A 120 -7.68 16.36 -7.51
C GLY A 120 -7.44 15.60 -8.83
N ARG A 121 -6.25 15.66 -9.41
CA ARG A 121 -5.87 14.97 -10.68
C ARG A 121 -4.70 14.00 -10.55
N GLY A 122 -4.08 13.92 -9.39
CA GLY A 122 -2.93 13.10 -9.07
C GLY A 122 -3.28 11.75 -8.43
N ARG A 123 -2.22 11.01 -8.13
CA ARG A 123 -2.29 9.76 -7.36
C ARG A 123 -2.44 10.06 -5.86
N TYR A 124 -3.11 9.17 -5.15
CA TYR A 124 -3.32 9.30 -3.71
C TYR A 124 -2.01 9.02 -2.98
N SER A 125 -1.36 10.08 -2.52
CA SER A 125 -0.04 10.09 -1.88
C SER A 125 -0.18 10.24 -0.36
N LEU A 126 0.85 9.85 0.38
CA LEU A 126 0.86 9.91 1.84
C LEU A 126 0.63 11.35 2.32
N MET A 127 -0.37 11.53 3.17
CA MET A 127 -0.74 12.83 3.74
C MET A 127 -0.18 12.96 5.16
N ALA A 128 0.17 14.18 5.52
CA ALA A 128 0.56 14.56 6.87
C ALA A 128 -0.07 15.91 7.20
N SER A 129 -0.30 16.16 8.49
CA SER A 129 -0.77 17.45 9.00
C SER A 129 0.28 18.56 8.81
N GLU A 130 1.55 18.20 8.82
CA GLU A 130 2.68 19.10 8.67
C GLU A 130 3.84 18.35 8.00
N TRP A 131 4.56 19.02 7.11
CA TRP A 131 5.82 18.55 6.54
C TRP A 131 6.96 19.50 6.90
N LYS A 132 8.02 18.99 7.53
CA LYS A 132 9.21 19.75 7.89
C LYS A 132 10.47 18.90 7.69
N ASP A 133 11.44 19.40 6.92
CA ASP A 133 12.67 18.69 6.59
C ASP A 133 12.44 17.29 6.00
N GLY A 134 11.38 17.14 5.18
CA GLY A 134 10.95 15.86 4.63
C GLY A 134 10.28 14.92 5.63
N ARG A 135 10.11 15.30 6.89
CA ARG A 135 9.36 14.52 7.88
C ARG A 135 7.91 14.95 7.94
N GLY A 136 6.99 13.99 7.89
CA GLY A 136 5.54 14.22 7.88
C GLY A 136 4.91 13.87 9.22
N LYS A 137 4.27 14.83 9.90
CA LYS A 137 3.55 14.60 11.16
C LYS A 137 2.15 14.03 10.91
N LEU A 138 1.87 12.85 11.44
CA LEU A 138 0.56 12.19 11.28
C LEU A 138 0.12 11.51 12.58
N ASP A 139 -1.19 11.33 12.74
CA ASP A 139 -1.76 10.45 13.75
C ASP A 139 -1.76 9.01 13.24
N TYR A 140 -1.38 8.08 14.11
CA TYR A 140 -1.39 6.65 13.82
C TYR A 140 -1.75 5.88 15.10
N GLY A 141 -2.99 5.39 15.18
CA GLY A 141 -3.49 4.72 16.40
C GLY A 141 -3.63 5.66 17.59
N GLY A 142 -4.01 6.93 17.37
CA GLY A 142 -4.18 7.94 18.41
C GLY A 142 -2.87 8.47 18.99
N ARG A 143 -1.73 8.15 18.37
CA ARG A 143 -0.41 8.66 18.75
C ARG A 143 0.21 9.39 17.57
N VAL A 144 0.94 10.45 17.88
CA VAL A 144 1.65 11.23 16.86
C VAL A 144 2.94 10.52 16.45
N TYR A 145 3.07 10.24 15.16
CA TYR A 145 4.30 9.76 14.54
C TYR A 145 4.80 10.74 13.47
N TYR A 146 6.07 10.58 13.12
CA TYR A 146 6.72 11.26 12.02
C TYR A 146 7.12 10.27 10.93
N ALA A 147 6.49 10.37 9.78
CA ALA A 147 6.94 9.71 8.55
C ALA A 147 8.32 10.27 8.18
N GLN A 148 9.30 9.40 7.98
CA GLN A 148 10.68 9.80 7.67
C GLN A 148 10.83 10.20 6.19
N PRO A 149 11.89 10.95 5.80
CA PRO A 149 12.06 11.52 4.46
C PRO A 149 11.84 10.57 3.28
N GLY A 150 12.25 9.31 3.39
CA GLY A 150 12.03 8.30 2.34
C GLY A 150 10.55 7.95 2.09
N SER A 151 9.66 8.31 3.01
CA SER A 151 8.22 7.96 2.98
C SER A 151 7.36 9.00 2.26
N ALA A 152 7.88 10.22 2.04
CA ALA A 152 7.09 11.35 1.53
C ALA A 152 6.53 11.12 0.12
N ALA A 153 7.25 10.39 -0.71
CA ALA A 153 6.85 10.10 -2.09
C ALA A 153 5.90 8.89 -2.21
N THR A 154 5.55 8.23 -1.09
CA THR A 154 4.74 7.02 -1.09
C THR A 154 3.30 7.31 -1.51
N TYR A 155 2.75 6.44 -2.35
CA TYR A 155 1.35 6.47 -2.78
C TYR A 155 0.75 5.07 -2.75
N VAL A 156 -0.56 4.99 -2.82
CA VAL A 156 -1.29 3.72 -2.84
C VAL A 156 -1.57 3.23 -4.25
N ILE A 157 -1.48 1.92 -4.41
CA ILE A 157 -1.64 1.16 -5.66
C ILE A 157 -2.76 0.14 -5.45
N ILE A 158 -3.57 -0.10 -6.49
CA ILE A 158 -4.53 -1.21 -6.52
C ILE A 158 -4.16 -2.22 -7.60
N GLN A 159 -4.55 -3.48 -7.40
CA GLN A 159 -4.44 -4.52 -8.42
C GLN A 159 -5.75 -4.66 -9.19
N MET A 160 -5.67 -4.59 -10.51
CA MET A 160 -6.84 -4.76 -11.37
C MET A 160 -6.90 -6.19 -11.91
N LYS A 161 -8.00 -6.90 -11.66
CA LYS A 161 -8.29 -8.19 -12.31
C LYS A 161 -9.38 -8.00 -13.36
N LYS A 162 -8.99 -7.99 -14.64
CA LYS A 162 -9.96 -7.96 -15.75
C LYS A 162 -10.55 -9.36 -15.94
N VAL A 163 -11.81 -9.55 -15.56
CA VAL A 163 -12.56 -10.77 -15.88
C VAL A 163 -13.40 -10.50 -17.13
N LYS A 164 -12.94 -10.96 -18.30
CA LYS A 164 -13.75 -10.90 -19.53
C LYS A 164 -14.86 -11.97 -19.45
N LYS A 165 -16.07 -11.58 -19.05
CA LYS A 165 -17.27 -12.42 -19.23
C LYS A 165 -17.85 -12.17 -20.61
N PHE A 166 -17.51 -13.00 -21.59
CA PHE A 166 -18.18 -12.98 -22.90
C PHE A 166 -19.55 -13.65 -22.77
N LYS A 167 -20.64 -12.86 -22.85
CA LYS A 167 -21.97 -13.40 -23.17
C LYS A 167 -22.16 -13.31 -24.69
N LYS A 168 -21.90 -14.42 -25.40
CA LYS A 168 -22.19 -14.52 -26.83
C LYS A 168 -23.62 -14.99 -27.00
N GLN A 169 -24.53 -14.10 -27.40
CA GLN A 169 -25.82 -14.49 -27.95
C GLN A 169 -25.63 -14.70 -29.45
N ALA A 170 -25.59 -15.96 -29.88
CA ALA A 170 -25.52 -16.32 -31.29
C ALA A 170 -26.89 -16.88 -31.71
N ARG A 171 -27.42 -16.38 -32.83
CA ARG A 171 -28.53 -17.01 -33.52
C ARG A 171 -28.09 -17.35 -34.94
N THR A 172 -28.37 -18.57 -35.36
CA THR A 172 -28.18 -19.01 -36.75
C THR A 172 -29.51 -18.87 -37.47
N VAL A 173 -29.53 -18.16 -38.60
CA VAL A 173 -30.74 -18.00 -39.42
C VAL A 173 -30.68 -18.95 -40.62
N GLY A 174 -31.79 -19.64 -40.91
CA GLY A 174 -31.85 -20.70 -41.93
C GLY A 174 -32.09 -20.23 -43.37
N GLY A 175 -32.14 -18.91 -43.61
CA GLY A 175 -32.58 -18.34 -44.89
C GLY A 175 -34.09 -18.49 -45.12
N ARG A 176 -34.67 -17.59 -45.90
CA ARG A 176 -36.09 -17.64 -46.31
C ARG A 176 -36.13 -17.82 -47.82
N LYS A 177 -36.83 -18.85 -48.28
CA LYS A 177 -37.06 -19.09 -49.71
C LYS A 177 -38.45 -18.58 -50.10
N VAL A 178 -38.59 -18.23 -51.38
CA VAL A 178 -39.88 -17.90 -52.02
C VAL A 178 -40.56 -19.20 -52.42
#